data_AF-A0A356SC78-F1
#
_entry.id   AF-A0A356SC78-F1
#
_cell.length_a   1.000
_cell.length_b   1.000
_cell.length_c   1.000
_cell.angle_alpha   90.00
_cell.angle_beta   90.00
_cell.angle_gamma   90.00
#
_symmetry.space_group_name_H-M   'P 1'
#
loop_
_entity.id
_entity.type
_entity.pdbx_description
1 polymer ?
#
loop_
_entity_poly.entity_id
_entity_poly.type
_entity_poly.pdbx_seq_one_letter_code
_entity_poly.pdbx_strand_id
1 'polypeptide(L)'
;KESAPSQFEINVAYSDDVMLLADQVIRMQRTIRAVAARHGFIASFMPKPLDNEAGNGLHVHCSLLEENGVNVFDNGGEEGSDLLRHAVAGCLELLPASMLLFAPSFNAYRRFQPGNHAPTESAWGYDNRTTAIRIPESPAAARRIEHRVAGADAHPYL
;
A
#
# COMPACT_ATOMS: atom_id res chain seq x y z
N LYS A 1 -5.44 9.38 -12.46
CA LYS A 1 -4.68 8.76 -13.57
C LYS A 1 -3.29 8.51 -13.05
N GLU A 2 -2.77 7.31 -13.24
CA GLU A 2 -1.45 6.88 -12.78
C GLU A 2 -0.39 6.93 -13.89
N SER A 3 0.81 6.45 -13.58
CA SER A 3 1.99 6.48 -14.46
C SER A 3 1.83 5.69 -15.76
N ALA A 4 1.19 4.51 -15.74
CA ALA A 4 1.00 3.72 -16.95
C ALA A 4 -0.23 4.15 -17.77
N PRO A 5 -0.22 3.96 -19.11
CA PRO A 5 -1.40 4.15 -19.95
C PRO A 5 -2.60 3.34 -19.43
N SER A 6 -3.76 3.99 -19.33
CA SER A 6 -5.00 3.38 -18.83
C SER A 6 -4.94 2.84 -17.40
N GLN A 7 -3.98 3.33 -16.59
CA GLN A 7 -3.90 3.03 -15.17
C GLN A 7 -4.57 4.15 -14.34
N PHE A 8 -5.35 3.75 -13.33
CA PHE A 8 -6.10 4.65 -12.47
C PHE A 8 -6.03 4.17 -11.03
N GLU A 9 -5.99 5.12 -10.11
CA GLU A 9 -6.03 4.89 -8.67
C GLU A 9 -7.33 5.47 -8.09
N ILE A 10 -7.90 4.75 -7.12
CA ILE A 10 -8.98 5.24 -6.27
C ILE A 10 -8.56 5.00 -4.84
N ASN A 11 -8.52 6.07 -4.05
CA ASN A 11 -8.19 6.02 -2.64
C ASN A 11 -9.45 5.84 -1.79
N VAL A 12 -9.31 5.01 -0.77
CA VAL A 12 -10.34 4.81 0.26
C VAL A 12 -10.00 5.74 1.44
N ALA A 13 -11.01 6.39 2.01
CA ALA A 13 -10.83 7.19 3.21
C ALA A 13 -10.33 6.30 4.37
N TYR A 14 -9.44 6.81 5.21
CA TYR A 14 -8.96 6.06 6.36
C TYR A 14 -10.08 5.83 7.38
N SER A 15 -9.93 4.78 8.17
CA SER A 15 -10.87 4.39 9.22
C SER A 15 -10.10 3.64 10.32
N ASP A 16 -10.57 3.72 11.55
CA ASP A 16 -10.12 2.87 12.67
C ASP A 16 -10.71 1.45 12.59
N ASP A 17 -11.86 1.29 11.92
CA ASP A 17 -12.42 -0.01 11.56
C ASP A 17 -11.66 -0.64 10.36
N VAL A 18 -10.63 -1.44 10.68
CA VAL A 18 -9.82 -2.17 9.69
C VAL A 18 -10.61 -3.22 8.90
N MET A 19 -11.65 -3.80 9.50
CA MET A 19 -12.48 -4.81 8.82
C MET A 19 -13.36 -4.16 7.77
N LEU A 20 -13.91 -2.98 8.08
CA LEU A 20 -14.64 -2.16 7.11
C LEU A 20 -13.75 -1.76 5.92
N LEU A 21 -12.49 -1.38 6.15
CA LEU A 21 -11.57 -1.03 5.07
C LEU A 21 -11.31 -2.21 4.13
N ALA A 22 -11.08 -3.41 4.67
CA ALA A 22 -10.90 -4.61 3.86
C ALA A 22 -12.14 -4.93 3.01
N ASP A 23 -13.32 -4.78 3.60
CA ASP A 23 -14.60 -4.91 2.91
C ASP A 23 -14.78 -3.89 1.78
N GLN A 24 -14.41 -2.64 2.03
CA GLN A 24 -14.47 -1.56 1.05
C GLN A 24 -13.55 -1.83 -0.14
N VAL A 25 -12.33 -2.34 0.09
CA VAL A 25 -11.40 -2.72 -1.00
C VAL A 25 -12.03 -3.78 -1.91
N ILE A 26 -12.60 -4.85 -1.34
CA ILE A 26 -13.24 -5.92 -2.13
C ILE A 26 -14.46 -5.39 -2.89
N ARG A 27 -15.32 -4.61 -2.23
CA ARG A 27 -16.51 -4.01 -2.87
C ARG A 27 -16.11 -3.06 -3.99
N MET A 28 -15.05 -2.27 -3.79
CA MET A 28 -14.49 -1.36 -4.78
C MET A 28 -14.02 -2.13 -6.01
N GLN A 29 -13.18 -3.16 -5.84
CA GLN A 29 -12.69 -3.97 -6.97
C GLN A 29 -13.84 -4.60 -7.78
N ARG A 30 -14.85 -5.16 -7.08
CA ARG A 30 -16.05 -5.73 -7.73
C ARG A 30 -16.85 -4.69 -8.49
N THR A 31 -17.07 -3.52 -7.89
CA THR A 31 -17.83 -2.42 -8.50
C THR A 31 -17.12 -1.89 -9.73
N ILE A 32 -15.80 -1.68 -9.66
CA ILE A 32 -14.99 -1.23 -10.79
C ILE A 32 -15.08 -2.22 -11.96
N ARG A 33 -14.96 -3.54 -11.70
CA ARG A 33 -15.12 -4.58 -12.74
C ARG A 33 -16.52 -4.55 -13.36
N ALA A 34 -17.57 -4.42 -12.55
CA ALA A 34 -18.94 -4.38 -13.04
C ALA A 34 -19.21 -3.14 -13.90
N VAL A 35 -18.74 -1.96 -13.49
CA VAL A 35 -18.86 -0.73 -14.27
C VAL A 35 -18.06 -0.82 -15.56
N ALA A 36 -16.79 -1.25 -15.51
CA ALA A 36 -15.96 -1.42 -16.71
C ALA A 36 -16.64 -2.34 -17.74
N ALA A 37 -17.17 -3.49 -17.28
CA ALA A 37 -17.86 -4.44 -18.16
C ALA A 37 -19.10 -3.83 -18.83
N ARG A 38 -19.88 -3.00 -18.13
CA ARG A 38 -21.04 -2.28 -18.70
C ARG A 38 -20.65 -1.31 -19.82
N HIS A 39 -19.42 -0.84 -19.82
CA HIS A 39 -18.87 0.06 -20.84
C HIS A 39 -18.00 -0.67 -21.88
N GLY A 40 -17.99 -2.01 -21.89
CA GLY A 40 -17.21 -2.80 -22.85
C GLY A 40 -15.70 -2.86 -22.55
N PHE A 41 -15.29 -2.53 -21.33
CA PHE A 41 -13.89 -2.59 -20.88
C PHE A 41 -13.65 -3.74 -19.89
N ILE A 42 -12.38 -4.09 -19.71
CA ILE A 42 -11.93 -5.03 -18.68
C ILE A 42 -11.09 -4.26 -17.65
N ALA A 43 -11.57 -4.21 -16.40
CA ALA A 43 -10.74 -3.75 -15.30
C ALA A 43 -9.92 -4.91 -14.73
N SER A 44 -8.59 -4.72 -14.65
CA SER A 44 -7.66 -5.71 -14.12
C SER A 44 -6.95 -5.18 -12.88
N PHE A 45 -6.98 -5.96 -11.81
CA PHE A 45 -6.19 -5.77 -10.59
C PHE A 45 -4.97 -6.71 -10.56
N MET A 46 -4.61 -7.26 -11.73
CA MET A 46 -3.38 -8.04 -11.87
C MET A 46 -2.18 -7.13 -11.52
N PRO A 47 -1.21 -7.60 -10.72
CA PRO A 47 -0.06 -6.78 -10.31
C PRO A 47 0.79 -6.26 -11.45
N LYS A 48 1.03 -7.08 -12.48
CA LYS A 48 1.83 -6.73 -13.65
C LYS A 48 1.10 -7.21 -14.92
N PRO A 49 0.11 -6.43 -15.40
CA PRO A 49 -0.69 -6.81 -16.55
C PRO A 49 0.07 -6.63 -17.88
N LEU A 50 0.98 -5.66 -17.93
CA LEU A 50 1.80 -5.34 -19.10
C LEU A 50 3.27 -5.31 -18.68
N ASP A 51 4.13 -5.95 -19.47
CA ASP A 51 5.53 -6.17 -19.09
C ASP A 51 6.35 -4.89 -19.01
N ASN A 52 6.13 -3.98 -19.96
CA ASN A 52 6.92 -2.75 -20.12
C ASN A 52 6.30 -1.52 -19.44
N GLU A 53 5.21 -1.69 -18.68
CA GLU A 53 4.47 -0.59 -18.05
C GLU A 53 4.43 -0.71 -16.52
N ALA A 54 4.14 0.37 -15.81
CA ALA A 54 4.01 0.32 -14.35
C ALA A 54 2.99 -0.73 -13.88
N GLY A 55 3.29 -1.37 -12.75
CA GLY A 55 2.42 -2.38 -12.14
C GLY A 55 1.35 -1.78 -11.23
N ASN A 56 0.35 -2.59 -10.88
CA ASN A 56 -0.71 -2.25 -9.94
C ASN A 56 -0.33 -2.68 -8.51
N GLY A 57 -0.23 -1.71 -7.61
CA GLY A 57 0.00 -1.95 -6.18
C GLY A 57 -1.25 -1.73 -5.33
N LEU A 58 -1.16 -2.15 -4.08
CA LEU A 58 -2.07 -1.81 -3.00
C LEU A 58 -1.25 -1.25 -1.86
N HIS A 59 -0.98 0.05 -1.88
CA HIS A 59 -0.25 0.67 -0.77
C HIS A 59 -1.18 0.78 0.43
N VAL A 60 -0.69 0.37 1.61
CA VAL A 60 -1.47 0.43 2.84
C VAL A 60 -0.86 1.49 3.73
N HIS A 61 -1.67 2.48 4.10
CA HIS A 61 -1.30 3.49 5.08
C HIS A 61 -1.82 3.09 6.46
N CYS A 62 -0.93 3.01 7.46
CA CYS A 62 -1.31 2.65 8.82
C CYS A 62 -0.69 3.61 9.86
N SER A 63 -1.53 4.00 10.82
CA SER A 63 -1.15 4.71 12.04
C SER A 63 -1.61 3.89 13.24
N LEU A 64 -0.97 4.11 14.39
CA LEU A 64 -1.41 3.52 15.65
C LEU A 64 -1.95 4.63 16.53
N LEU A 65 -3.16 4.45 17.06
CA LEU A 65 -3.85 5.43 17.89
C LEU A 65 -4.04 4.86 19.30
N GLU A 66 -3.93 5.71 20.31
CA GLU A 66 -4.44 5.43 21.64
C GLU A 66 -5.99 5.43 21.64
N GLU A 67 -6.61 4.92 22.70
CA GLU A 67 -8.07 4.93 22.88
C GLU A 67 -8.69 6.34 22.83
N ASN A 68 -7.90 7.36 23.19
CA ASN A 68 -8.31 8.77 23.14
C ASN A 68 -8.16 9.40 21.72
N GLY A 69 -7.71 8.62 20.73
CA GLY A 69 -7.49 9.07 19.34
C GLY A 69 -6.14 9.73 19.07
N VAL A 70 -5.25 9.83 20.07
CA VAL A 70 -3.90 10.39 19.88
C VAL A 70 -3.04 9.42 19.08
N ASN A 71 -2.39 9.92 18.04
CA ASN A 71 -1.50 9.15 17.20
C ASN A 71 -0.15 8.95 17.89
N VAL A 72 0.19 7.70 18.24
CA VAL A 72 1.43 7.39 18.98
C VAL A 72 2.69 7.47 18.11
N PHE A 73 2.55 7.59 16.80
CA PHE A 73 3.67 7.89 15.90
C PHE A 73 4.02 9.37 15.88
N ASP A 74 3.16 10.24 16.41
CA ASP A 74 3.41 11.66 16.54
C ASP A 74 4.30 11.96 17.75
N ASN A 75 5.30 12.83 17.56
CA ASN A 75 6.12 13.42 18.62
C ASN A 75 6.21 14.96 18.52
N GLY A 76 5.40 15.57 17.67
CA GLY A 76 5.42 16.99 17.32
C GLY A 76 6.41 17.35 16.20
N GLY A 77 7.24 16.41 15.75
CA GLY A 77 8.31 16.61 14.77
C GLY A 77 8.10 15.90 13.42
N GLU A 78 9.05 16.12 12.51
CA GLU A 78 9.04 15.51 11.17
C GLU A 78 9.54 14.05 11.18
N GLU A 79 10.29 13.68 12.21
CA GLU A 79 10.87 12.37 12.43
C GLU A 79 9.88 11.36 13.03
N GLY A 80 8.85 11.84 13.74
CA GLY A 80 7.94 10.98 14.49
C GLY A 80 8.59 10.27 15.68
N SER A 81 7.76 9.56 16.44
CA SER A 81 8.18 8.95 17.71
C SER A 81 9.16 7.79 17.56
N ASP A 82 9.79 7.39 18.65
CA ASP A 82 10.61 6.17 18.72
C ASP A 82 9.76 4.93 18.39
N LEU A 83 8.48 4.93 18.79
CA LEU A 83 7.54 3.86 18.52
C LEU A 83 7.26 3.70 17.02
N LEU A 84 7.24 4.79 16.25
CA LEU A 84 7.20 4.72 14.79
C LEU A 84 8.39 3.93 14.25
N ARG A 85 9.60 4.23 14.72
CA ARG A 85 10.83 3.57 14.26
C ARG A 85 10.86 2.09 14.66
N HIS A 86 10.34 1.74 15.84
CA HIS A 86 10.16 0.35 16.24
C HIS A 86 9.15 -0.39 15.35
N ALA A 87 8.02 0.23 15.02
CA ALA A 87 7.03 -0.34 14.11
C ALA A 87 7.63 -0.58 12.71
N VAL A 88 8.37 0.39 12.18
CA VAL A 88 9.10 0.25 10.90
C VAL A 88 10.10 -0.91 10.96
N ALA A 89 10.89 -1.00 12.04
CA ALA A 89 11.87 -2.08 12.20
C ALA A 89 11.19 -3.46 12.17
N GLY A 90 10.07 -3.64 12.88
CA GLY A 90 9.30 -4.88 12.87
C GLY A 90 8.73 -5.21 11.49
N CYS A 91 8.22 -4.22 10.75
CA CYS A 91 7.78 -4.42 9.36
C CYS A 91 8.91 -4.93 8.47
N LEU A 92 10.11 -4.34 8.58
CA LEU A 92 11.27 -4.73 7.76
C LEU A 92 11.81 -6.12 8.13
N GLU A 93 11.84 -6.45 9.43
CA GLU A 93 12.29 -7.75 9.93
C GLU A 93 11.40 -8.89 9.44
N LEU A 94 10.08 -8.68 9.47
CA LEU A 94 9.10 -9.71 9.09
C LEU A 94 8.76 -9.69 7.59
N LEU A 95 9.27 -8.72 6.82
CA LEU A 95 8.92 -8.58 5.41
C LEU A 95 9.22 -9.85 4.58
N PRO A 96 10.41 -10.50 4.69
CA PRO A 96 10.69 -11.70 3.91
C PRO A 96 9.70 -12.85 4.20
N ALA A 97 9.32 -13.02 5.47
CA ALA A 97 8.37 -14.05 5.88
C ALA A 97 6.92 -13.72 5.46
N SER A 98 6.59 -12.44 5.30
CA SER A 98 5.25 -11.96 4.96
C SER A 98 5.00 -11.83 3.45
N MET A 99 6.01 -12.08 2.61
CA MET A 99 5.90 -11.85 1.16
C MET A 99 4.74 -12.58 0.50
N LEU A 100 4.37 -13.79 0.95
CA LEU A 100 3.25 -14.53 0.36
C LEU A 100 1.89 -13.91 0.65
N LEU A 101 1.77 -13.07 1.69
CA LEU A 101 0.55 -12.30 1.97
C LEU A 101 0.45 -11.10 1.02
N PHE A 102 1.58 -10.40 0.81
CA PHE A 102 1.64 -9.19 0.00
C PHE A 102 1.75 -9.44 -1.51
N ALA A 103 2.37 -10.54 -1.92
CA ALA A 103 2.62 -10.91 -3.31
C ALA A 103 2.23 -12.39 -3.52
N PRO A 104 0.92 -12.71 -3.49
CA PRO A 104 0.45 -14.11 -3.42
C PRO A 104 0.56 -14.87 -4.75
N SER A 105 0.84 -14.20 -5.86
CA SER A 105 0.87 -14.79 -7.20
C SER A 105 2.25 -14.67 -7.85
N PHE A 106 2.57 -15.60 -8.76
CA PHE A 106 3.78 -15.48 -9.60
C PHE A 106 3.83 -14.14 -10.35
N ASN A 107 2.67 -13.63 -10.78
CA ASN A 107 2.60 -12.34 -11.47
C ASN A 107 2.97 -11.16 -10.55
N ALA A 108 2.67 -11.23 -9.25
CA ALA A 108 3.04 -10.20 -8.28
C ALA A 108 4.55 -9.93 -8.24
N TYR A 109 5.36 -10.99 -8.27
CA TYR A 109 6.83 -10.88 -8.25
C TYR A 109 7.41 -10.17 -9.48
N ARG A 110 6.67 -10.13 -10.60
CA ARG A 110 7.09 -9.40 -11.82
C ARG A 110 7.07 -7.88 -11.64
N ARG A 111 6.45 -7.36 -10.56
CA ARG A 111 6.51 -5.94 -10.21
C ARG A 111 7.89 -5.52 -9.68
N PHE A 112 8.60 -6.40 -8.97
CA PHE A 112 9.85 -6.10 -8.29
C PHE A 112 11.02 -6.06 -9.27
N GLN A 113 11.06 -5.00 -10.07
CA GLN A 113 12.09 -4.75 -11.08
C GLN A 113 12.51 -3.28 -11.04
N PRO A 114 13.78 -2.98 -11.34
CA PRO A 114 14.25 -1.59 -11.45
C PRO A 114 13.38 -0.76 -12.41
N GLY A 115 13.05 0.48 -12.02
CA GLY A 115 12.28 1.42 -12.84
C GLY A 115 10.75 1.29 -12.77
N ASN A 116 10.21 0.25 -12.10
CA ASN A 116 8.75 0.00 -12.06
C ASN A 116 8.04 0.54 -10.81
N HIS A 117 8.66 1.47 -10.06
CA HIS A 117 8.16 2.12 -8.83
C HIS A 117 7.86 1.19 -7.64
N ALA A 118 7.80 -0.14 -7.84
CA ALA A 118 7.69 -1.12 -6.77
C ALA A 118 9.06 -1.29 -6.07
N PRO A 119 9.05 -1.44 -4.73
CA PRO A 119 10.28 -1.61 -3.96
C PRO A 119 10.95 -2.95 -4.24
N THR A 120 12.26 -2.95 -4.46
CA THR A 120 13.06 -4.18 -4.71
C THR A 120 13.86 -4.63 -3.49
N GLU A 121 13.87 -3.83 -2.42
CA GLU A 121 14.68 -4.06 -1.23
C GLU A 121 13.85 -3.83 0.04
N SER A 122 14.20 -4.53 1.12
CA SER A 122 13.66 -4.27 2.46
C SER A 122 14.34 -3.03 3.05
N ALA A 123 13.95 -1.88 2.53
CA ALA A 123 14.44 -0.58 2.94
C ALA A 123 13.28 0.33 3.36
N TRP A 124 13.61 1.39 4.10
CA TRP A 124 12.65 2.42 4.48
C TRP A 124 13.22 3.84 4.32
N GLY A 125 12.34 4.84 4.28
CA GLY A 125 12.76 6.23 4.25
C GLY A 125 11.62 7.24 4.40
N TYR A 126 11.97 8.46 4.78
CA TYR A 126 11.05 9.60 4.79
C TYR A 126 10.84 10.10 3.37
N ASP A 127 9.57 10.24 3.00
CA ASP A 127 9.08 10.63 1.68
C ASP A 127 9.67 9.87 0.47
N ASN A 128 10.44 8.80 0.70
CA ASN A 128 11.12 8.08 -0.35
C ASN A 128 10.21 7.05 -1.02
N ARG A 129 9.85 7.31 -2.29
CA ARG A 129 9.00 6.42 -3.09
C ARG A 129 9.74 5.24 -3.73
N THR A 130 10.97 4.93 -3.34
CA THR A 130 11.65 3.71 -3.81
C THR A 130 11.72 2.61 -2.74
N THR A 131 11.34 2.91 -1.50
CA THR A 131 11.49 2.00 -0.36
C THR A 131 10.23 1.16 -0.10
N ALA A 132 10.40 0.00 0.54
CA ALA A 132 9.29 -0.89 0.91
C ALA A 132 8.36 -0.25 1.94
N ILE A 133 8.97 0.44 2.90
CA ILE A 133 8.28 1.21 3.93
C ILE A 133 8.59 2.69 3.70
N ARG A 134 7.57 3.53 3.57
CA ARG A 134 7.73 4.99 3.45
C ARG A 134 7.04 5.65 4.62
N ILE A 135 7.66 6.71 5.15
CA ILE A 135 6.99 7.65 6.05
C ILE A 135 6.62 8.88 5.22
N PRO A 136 5.37 9.05 4.79
CA PRO A 136 4.99 10.17 3.94
C PRO A 136 5.14 11.50 4.68
N GLU A 137 5.49 12.55 3.93
CA GLU A 137 5.35 13.91 4.43
C GLU A 137 3.90 14.16 4.85
N SER A 138 3.73 14.65 6.08
CA SER A 138 2.42 14.90 6.68
C SER A 138 2.55 15.79 7.92
N PRO A 139 1.46 16.48 8.32
CA PRO A 139 1.37 17.04 9.65
C PRO A 139 1.63 15.99 10.71
N ALA A 140 2.23 16.38 11.84
CA ALA A 140 2.68 15.46 12.86
C ALA A 140 1.55 14.52 13.37
N ALA A 141 0.34 15.06 13.57
CA ALA A 141 -0.84 14.28 13.97
C ALA A 141 -1.27 13.20 12.95
N ALA A 142 -0.89 13.33 11.68
CA ALA A 142 -1.20 12.40 10.59
C ALA A 142 -0.01 11.47 10.24
N ARG A 143 0.99 11.38 11.13
CA ARG A 143 2.17 10.52 10.98
C ARG A 143 1.75 9.07 10.80
N ARG A 144 2.26 8.43 9.75
CA ARG A 144 1.87 7.05 9.41
C ARG A 144 2.95 6.34 8.62
N ILE A 145 2.89 5.02 8.64
CA ILE A 145 3.62 4.14 7.74
C ILE A 145 2.82 4.02 6.43
N GLU A 146 3.50 4.02 5.29
CA GLU A 146 3.00 3.55 4.00
C GLU A 146 3.76 2.27 3.65
N HIS A 147 3.06 1.13 3.63
CA HIS A 147 3.59 -0.17 3.22
C HIS A 147 3.31 -0.39 1.74
N ARG A 148 4.35 -0.58 0.93
CA ARG A 148 4.28 -0.39 -0.54
C ARG A 148 4.45 -1.68 -1.36
N VAL A 149 4.67 -2.79 -0.67
CA VAL A 149 5.01 -4.07 -1.31
C VAL A 149 3.78 -4.73 -1.93
N ALA A 150 2.61 -4.63 -1.29
CA ALA A 150 1.45 -5.41 -1.68
C ALA A 150 1.00 -5.14 -3.12
N GLY A 151 0.68 -6.21 -3.84
CA GLY A 151 0.04 -6.16 -5.14
C GLY A 151 -1.45 -5.88 -5.01
N ALA A 152 -2.07 -5.39 -6.09
CA ALA A 152 -3.52 -5.23 -6.13
C ALA A 152 -4.29 -6.58 -6.06
N ASP A 153 -3.58 -7.71 -6.13
CA ASP A 153 -4.08 -9.07 -5.93
C ASP A 153 -3.94 -9.58 -4.47
N ALA A 154 -3.30 -8.81 -3.58
CA ALA A 154 -3.23 -9.14 -2.16
C ALA A 154 -4.65 -9.18 -1.56
N HIS A 155 -4.87 -10.12 -0.64
CA HIS A 155 -6.15 -10.26 0.02
C HIS A 155 -6.22 -9.28 1.21
N PRO A 156 -7.12 -8.28 1.23
CA PRO A 156 -7.01 -7.15 2.17
C PRO A 156 -7.29 -7.49 3.64
N TYR A 157 -7.75 -8.71 3.93
CA TYR A 157 -7.89 -9.22 5.31
C TYR A 157 -6.63 -9.90 5.87
N LEU A 158 -5.66 -10.21 5.00
CA LEU A 158 -4.41 -10.88 5.35
C LEU A 158 -3.25 -9.88 5.30
#